data_AF-A0A2D4KJ78-F1
#
_entry.id   AF-A0A2D4KJ78-F1
#
_cell.length_a   1.000
_cell.length_b   1.000
_cell.length_c   1.000
_cell.angle_alpha   90.00
_cell.angle_beta   90.00
_cell.angle_gamma   90.00
#
_symmetry.space_group_name_H-M   'P 1'
#
loop_
_entity.id
_entity.type
_entity.pdbx_description
1 polymer ?
#
loop_
_entity_poly.entity_id
_entity_poly.type
_entity_poly.pdbx_seq_one_letter_code
_entity_poly.pdbx_strand_id
1 'polypeptide(L)'
;ACDVNGSGRIERDDFGSLCAELRVRSPEAEAIFQRLDTDRDGAITFHEFVRGFRGVAQSRSNCGELPGEESHAFGAFAGMAAAGSAVGPSQAWQEFELRLGEEAGFIPRQEQVSILYQNINIVEPRLIQPYENVIKNFIREIKLQSTEMEALAIAVKRAQDKAAMQLSELDEEMEQRIQATERKVKKEEKHKAEEALNDLKRQYETEVGDLQVTIKKLKILEEQSKHINHKEDLAVLKRRIHDLTLENQKLKKRSYGSTDKYSFPSE
;
A
#
# COMPACT_ATOMS: atom_id res chain seq x y z
N ALA A 1 27.04 -7.63 -8.91
CA ALA A 1 26.10 -7.88 -7.80
C ALA A 1 25.67 -9.33 -7.92
N CYS A 2 25.64 -10.09 -6.81
CA CYS A 2 25.47 -11.55 -6.85
C CYS A 2 24.02 -12.01 -7.04
N ASP A 3 23.07 -11.11 -6.89
CA ASP A 3 21.64 -11.31 -7.11
C ASP A 3 21.26 -10.42 -8.31
N VAL A 4 21.33 -10.99 -9.52
CA VAL A 4 21.11 -10.26 -10.78
C VAL A 4 19.62 -10.01 -11.02
N ASN A 5 18.76 -10.88 -10.48
CA ASN A 5 17.31 -10.81 -10.64
C ASN A 5 16.60 -10.06 -9.47
N GLY A 6 17.33 -9.69 -8.42
CA GLY A 6 16.80 -8.97 -7.26
C GLY A 6 15.83 -9.81 -6.43
N SER A 7 15.93 -11.14 -6.52
CA SER A 7 15.00 -12.09 -5.90
C SER A 7 15.26 -12.29 -4.40
N GLY A 8 16.41 -11.83 -3.89
CA GLY A 8 16.89 -12.11 -2.54
C GLY A 8 17.40 -13.55 -2.37
N ARG A 9 17.55 -14.30 -3.46
CA ARG A 9 18.06 -15.67 -3.52
C ARG A 9 19.12 -15.77 -4.60
N ILE A 10 20.20 -16.52 -4.33
CA ILE A 10 21.25 -16.78 -5.32
C ILE A 10 21.04 -18.18 -5.87
N GLU A 11 20.53 -18.26 -7.10
CA GLU A 11 20.34 -19.52 -7.81
C GLU A 11 21.69 -20.13 -8.23
N ARG A 12 21.69 -21.44 -8.48
CA ARG A 12 22.90 -22.19 -8.83
C ARG A 12 23.63 -21.65 -10.07
N ASP A 13 22.88 -21.24 -11.09
CA ASP A 13 23.44 -20.72 -12.34
C ASP A 13 24.05 -19.32 -12.17
N ASP A 14 23.44 -18.50 -11.32
CA ASP A 14 23.95 -17.18 -10.94
C ASP A 14 25.22 -17.31 -10.09
N PHE A 15 25.23 -18.24 -9.12
CA PHE A 15 26.41 -18.54 -8.32
C PHE A 15 27.57 -19.07 -9.17
N GLY A 16 27.27 -19.94 -10.14
CA GLY A 16 28.25 -20.47 -11.08
C GLY A 16 28.87 -19.37 -11.96
N SER A 17 28.03 -18.46 -12.45
CA SER A 17 28.46 -17.30 -13.25
C SER A 17 29.36 -16.36 -12.46
N LEU A 18 29.01 -16.08 -11.21
CA LEU A 18 29.82 -15.29 -10.28
C LEU A 18 31.17 -15.96 -9.97
N CYS A 19 31.16 -17.28 -9.73
CA CYS A 19 32.38 -18.04 -9.47
C CYS A 19 33.32 -18.08 -10.68
N ALA A 20 32.77 -18.12 -11.90
CA ALA A 20 33.55 -18.04 -13.13
C ALA A 20 34.20 -16.65 -13.29
N GLU A 21 33.49 -15.57 -12.96
CA GLU A 21 34.02 -14.20 -12.96
C GLU A 21 35.14 -14.03 -11.91
N LEU A 22 35.00 -14.68 -10.75
CA LEU A 22 35.99 -14.68 -9.66
C LEU A 22 37.13 -15.71 -9.83
N ARG A 23 37.20 -16.41 -10.97
CA ARG A 23 38.21 -17.45 -11.28
C ARG A 23 38.26 -18.63 -10.29
N VAL A 24 37.13 -18.96 -9.68
CA VAL A 24 37.00 -20.16 -8.84
C VAL A 24 36.78 -21.37 -9.76
N ARG A 25 37.42 -22.51 -9.45
CA ARG A 25 37.25 -23.73 -10.25
C ARG A 25 35.82 -24.26 -10.09
N SER A 26 35.18 -24.64 -11.20
CA SER A 26 33.83 -25.20 -11.23
C SER A 26 33.52 -26.27 -10.15
N PRO A 27 34.39 -27.26 -9.86
CA PRO A 27 34.12 -28.23 -8.78
C PRO A 27 34.19 -27.63 -7.37
N GLU A 28 35.00 -26.58 -7.15
CA GLU A 28 35.10 -25.90 -5.86
C GLU A 28 33.89 -25.00 -5.62
N ALA A 29 33.41 -24.33 -6.67
CA ALA A 29 32.18 -23.54 -6.64
C ALA A 29 30.98 -24.42 -6.27
N GLU A 30 30.84 -25.59 -6.90
CA GLU A 30 29.78 -26.54 -6.60
C GLU A 30 29.85 -27.05 -5.15
N ALA A 31 31.05 -27.34 -4.64
CA ALA A 31 31.24 -27.77 -3.26
C ALA A 31 30.93 -26.66 -2.24
N ILE A 32 31.20 -25.39 -2.57
CA ILE A 32 30.83 -24.24 -1.74
C ILE A 32 29.32 -24.05 -1.78
N PHE A 33 28.69 -24.17 -2.96
CA PHE A 33 27.24 -24.04 -3.11
C PHE A 33 26.50 -25.06 -2.24
N GLN A 34 26.88 -26.34 -2.32
CA GLN A 34 26.30 -27.42 -1.51
C GLN A 34 26.52 -27.27 0.00
N ARG A 35 27.53 -26.50 0.43
CA ARG A 35 27.78 -26.21 1.85
C ARG A 35 26.99 -25.00 2.36
N LEU A 36 26.60 -24.10 1.46
CA LEU A 36 25.82 -22.91 1.79
C LEU A 36 24.32 -23.24 1.73
N ASP A 37 23.90 -23.96 0.69
CA ASP A 37 22.52 -24.47 0.49
C ASP A 37 22.24 -25.61 1.49
N THR A 38 21.69 -25.24 2.66
CA THR A 38 21.53 -26.16 3.79
C THR A 38 20.27 -27.00 3.66
N ASP A 39 19.22 -26.42 3.06
CA ASP A 39 17.95 -27.09 2.81
C ASP A 39 17.90 -27.80 1.43
N ARG A 40 18.92 -27.61 0.59
CA ARG A 40 19.07 -28.21 -0.74
C ARG A 40 17.92 -27.82 -1.66
N ASP A 41 17.39 -26.61 -1.49
CA ASP A 41 16.33 -26.07 -2.34
C ASP A 41 16.86 -25.55 -3.68
N GLY A 42 18.19 -25.53 -3.86
CA GLY A 42 18.85 -25.09 -5.09
C GLY A 42 19.06 -23.58 -5.18
N ALA A 43 18.80 -22.83 -4.10
CA ALA A 43 18.93 -21.39 -4.06
C ALA A 43 19.42 -20.88 -2.69
N ILE A 44 20.60 -20.26 -2.64
CA ILE A 44 21.15 -19.75 -1.39
C ILE A 44 20.39 -18.49 -0.94
N THR A 45 19.71 -18.58 0.19
CA THR A 45 19.08 -17.43 0.84
C THR A 45 20.08 -16.57 1.60
N PHE A 46 19.72 -15.31 1.87
CA PHE A 46 20.57 -14.42 2.69
C PHE A 46 20.91 -15.02 4.06
N HIS A 47 19.95 -15.71 4.69
CA HIS A 47 20.14 -16.31 6.01
C HIS A 47 21.17 -17.46 5.97
N GLU A 48 21.14 -18.29 4.94
CA GLU A 48 22.10 -19.37 4.72
C GLU A 48 23.49 -18.84 4.39
N PHE A 49 23.57 -17.80 3.57
CA PHE A 49 24.82 -17.11 3.28
C PHE A 49 25.49 -16.61 4.57
N VAL A 50 24.77 -15.86 5.42
CA VAL A 50 25.31 -15.33 6.68
C VAL A 50 25.73 -16.45 7.64
N ARG A 51 24.94 -17.53 7.71
CA ARG A 51 25.24 -18.69 8.56
C ARG A 51 26.51 -19.42 8.10
N GLY A 52 26.65 -19.65 6.80
CA GLY A 52 27.81 -20.32 6.20
C GLY A 52 29.11 -19.54 6.44
N PHE A 53 29.10 -18.22 6.27
CA PHE A 53 30.29 -17.38 6.50
C PHE A 53 30.64 -17.21 7.98
N ARG A 54 29.66 -17.20 8.88
CA ARG A 54 29.91 -17.16 10.33
C ARG A 54 30.61 -18.44 10.83
N GLY A 55 30.25 -19.59 10.24
CA GLY A 55 30.92 -20.87 10.49
C GLY A 55 32.36 -20.90 10.00
N VAL A 56 32.67 -20.31 8.84
CA VAL A 56 34.04 -20.25 8.30
C VAL A 56 34.94 -19.31 9.11
N ALA A 57 34.41 -18.21 9.63
CA ALA A 57 35.16 -17.29 10.50
C ALA A 57 35.54 -17.94 11.85
N GLN A 58 34.70 -18.86 12.36
CA GLN A 58 34.98 -19.62 13.60
C GLN A 58 35.80 -20.90 13.33
N SER A 59 35.62 -21.54 12.17
CA SER A 59 36.27 -22.81 11.82
C SER A 59 37.71 -22.66 11.32
N ARG A 60 38.16 -21.43 10.98
CA ARG A 60 39.61 -21.14 10.82
C ARG A 60 40.41 -21.28 12.13
N SER A 61 39.73 -21.38 13.27
CA SER A 61 40.36 -21.62 14.58
C SER A 61 40.24 -23.07 15.07
N ASN A 62 39.50 -23.95 14.39
CA ASN A 62 39.28 -25.32 14.86
C ASN A 62 39.00 -26.28 13.70
N CYS A 63 40.07 -26.84 13.13
CA CYS A 63 40.02 -28.08 12.35
C CYS A 63 40.50 -29.21 13.26
N GLY A 64 39.55 -30.05 13.72
CA GLY A 64 39.84 -31.23 14.52
C GLY A 64 38.61 -31.78 15.23
N GLU A 65 37.93 -32.72 14.55
CA GLU A 65 37.15 -33.85 15.10
C GLU A 65 35.80 -33.62 15.82
N LEU A 66 34.75 -34.06 15.10
CA LEU A 66 33.60 -34.93 15.42
C LEU A 66 32.89 -34.95 16.81
N PRO A 67 31.59 -35.33 16.82
CA PRO A 67 30.61 -34.86 17.80
C PRO A 67 29.99 -35.96 18.70
N GLY A 68 29.36 -35.53 19.79
CA GLY A 68 28.43 -36.29 20.64
C GLY A 68 28.40 -35.65 22.04
N GLU A 69 27.39 -34.85 22.40
CA GLU A 69 26.15 -35.30 23.09
C GLU A 69 26.50 -36.07 24.38
N GLU A 70 26.13 -35.69 25.61
CA GLU A 70 24.96 -34.98 26.11
C GLU A 70 25.25 -34.24 27.44
N SER A 71 24.35 -33.30 27.73
CA SER A 71 24.06 -32.67 29.02
C SER A 71 23.98 -33.62 30.22
N HIS A 72 24.55 -33.23 31.36
CA HIS A 72 23.87 -33.33 32.67
C HIS A 72 24.46 -32.35 33.68
N ALA A 73 23.59 -31.50 34.22
CA ALA A 73 23.81 -30.71 35.41
C ALA A 73 24.12 -31.60 36.61
N PHE A 74 25.06 -31.22 37.47
CA PHE A 74 24.83 -31.02 38.91
C PHE A 74 26.12 -30.54 39.59
N GLY A 75 25.99 -29.59 40.52
CA GLY A 75 27.11 -28.91 41.15
C GLY A 75 27.93 -29.75 42.13
N ALA A 76 29.01 -29.10 42.57
CA ALA A 76 29.82 -29.37 43.75
C ALA A 76 30.69 -30.63 43.75
N PHE A 77 31.90 -30.49 43.20
CA PHE A 77 33.08 -31.16 43.75
C PHE A 77 34.22 -30.15 43.88
N ALA A 78 34.17 -29.35 44.95
CA ALA A 78 35.34 -28.66 45.47
C ALA A 78 36.30 -29.74 46.00
N GLY A 79 37.31 -30.07 45.21
CA GLY A 79 38.23 -31.15 45.56
C GLY A 79 39.23 -31.44 44.46
N MET A 80 40.21 -30.54 44.32
CA MET A 80 41.57 -30.88 43.89
C MET A 80 41.71 -31.51 42.49
N ALA A 81 41.79 -30.66 41.47
CA ALA A 81 42.41 -31.05 40.20
C ALA A 81 43.15 -29.86 39.56
N ALA A 82 44.48 -30.02 39.52
CA ALA A 82 45.38 -29.52 38.50
C ALA A 82 45.46 -28.00 38.26
N ALA A 83 46.40 -27.37 38.97
CA ALA A 83 47.58 -26.70 38.41
C ALA A 83 47.62 -26.40 36.88
N GLY A 84 46.60 -25.72 36.37
CA GLY A 84 46.64 -24.94 35.15
C GLY A 84 46.37 -23.50 35.56
N SER A 85 47.42 -22.67 35.49
CA SER A 85 47.46 -21.31 36.02
C SER A 85 46.29 -20.45 35.54
N ALA A 86 45.24 -20.33 36.35
CA ALA A 86 44.31 -19.21 36.28
C ALA A 86 45.04 -17.99 36.85
N VAL A 87 45.98 -17.44 36.07
CA VAL A 87 46.69 -16.22 36.42
C VAL A 87 45.67 -15.09 36.33
N GLY A 88 45.07 -14.75 37.47
CA GLY A 88 44.42 -13.46 37.62
C GLY A 88 45.41 -12.34 37.23
N PRO A 89 44.92 -11.17 36.80
CA PRO A 89 45.79 -10.07 36.37
C PRO A 89 46.92 -9.85 37.38
N SER A 90 48.15 -9.74 36.89
CA SER A 90 49.33 -9.56 37.76
C SER A 90 49.14 -8.40 38.73
N GLN A 91 49.69 -8.50 39.94
CA GLN A 91 49.62 -7.44 40.94
C GLN A 91 50.09 -6.07 40.38
N ALA A 92 51.14 -6.08 39.56
CA ALA A 92 51.64 -4.88 38.88
C ALA A 92 50.63 -4.27 37.88
N TRP A 93 49.81 -5.11 37.23
CA TRP A 93 48.72 -4.63 36.38
C TRP A 93 47.58 -4.07 37.22
N GLN A 94 47.19 -4.73 38.31
CA GLN A 94 46.13 -4.25 39.20
C GLN A 94 46.48 -2.88 39.82
N GLU A 95 47.74 -2.65 40.18
CA GLU A 95 48.23 -1.34 40.66
C GLU A 95 48.18 -0.25 39.58
N PHE A 96 48.46 -0.62 38.32
CA PHE A 96 48.32 0.30 37.19
C PHE A 96 46.86 0.59 36.85
N GLU A 97 46.01 -0.43 36.87
CA GLU A 97 44.57 -0.33 36.67
C GLU A 97 43.92 0.54 37.76
N LEU A 98 44.34 0.39 39.02
CA LEU A 98 43.89 1.24 40.13
C LEU A 98 44.31 2.71 39.91
N ARG A 99 45.50 2.97 39.37
CA ARG A 99 45.96 4.33 39.00
C ARG A 99 45.17 4.92 37.83
N LEU A 100 44.72 4.08 36.90
CA LEU A 100 43.86 4.49 35.78
C LEU A 100 42.40 4.72 36.22
N GLY A 101 41.93 4.00 37.24
CA GLY A 101 40.57 4.12 37.74
C GLY A 101 39.53 3.85 36.64
N GLU A 102 38.56 4.75 36.51
CA GLU A 102 37.51 4.65 35.50
C GLU A 102 38.04 4.70 34.05
N GLU A 103 39.26 5.20 33.84
CA GLU A 103 39.87 5.24 32.52
C GLU A 103 40.26 3.85 31.98
N ALA A 104 40.39 2.86 32.86
CA ALA A 104 40.69 1.49 32.46
C ALA A 104 39.58 0.88 31.58
N GLY A 105 38.33 1.32 31.74
CA GLY A 105 37.19 0.86 30.94
C GLY A 105 37.28 1.25 29.45
N PHE A 106 38.15 2.20 29.10
CA PHE A 106 38.39 2.61 27.71
C PHE A 106 39.45 1.74 27.02
N ILE A 107 40.09 0.81 27.73
CA ILE A 107 41.12 -0.07 27.16
C ILE A 107 40.43 -1.21 26.39
N PRO A 108 40.60 -1.31 25.06
CA PRO A 108 40.06 -2.43 24.31
C PRO A 108 40.79 -3.72 24.67
N ARG A 109 40.04 -4.81 24.88
CA ARG A 109 40.59 -6.15 25.15
C ARG A 109 41.62 -6.15 26.29
N GLN A 110 41.19 -5.65 27.44
CA GLN A 110 42.01 -5.48 28.64
C GLN A 110 42.82 -6.73 29.03
N GLU A 111 42.27 -7.93 28.81
CA GLU A 111 42.97 -9.21 29.03
C GLU A 111 44.28 -9.32 28.23
N GLN A 112 44.30 -8.86 26.98
CA GLN A 112 45.51 -8.91 26.15
C GLN A 112 46.55 -7.90 26.63
N VAL A 113 46.07 -6.72 27.04
CA VAL A 113 46.91 -5.64 27.55
C VAL A 113 47.55 -6.03 28.88
N SER A 114 46.80 -6.71 29.76
CA SER A 114 47.29 -7.19 31.06
C SER A 114 48.30 -8.33 30.94
N ILE A 115 48.09 -9.28 30.02
CA ILE A 115 49.07 -10.33 29.70
C ILE A 115 50.36 -9.72 29.15
N LEU A 116 50.26 -8.78 28.21
CA LEU A 116 51.44 -8.09 27.67
C LEU A 116 52.17 -7.29 28.74
N TYR A 117 51.43 -6.61 29.62
CA TYR A 117 51.98 -5.89 30.77
C TYR A 117 52.76 -6.83 31.69
N GLN A 118 52.19 -8.00 32.01
CA GLN A 118 52.86 -9.03 32.80
C GLN A 118 54.15 -9.52 32.13
N ASN A 119 54.11 -9.81 30.82
CA ASN A 119 55.28 -10.29 30.08
C ASN A 119 56.40 -9.24 30.05
N ILE A 120 56.08 -7.97 29.81
CA ILE A 120 57.06 -6.88 29.82
C ILE A 120 57.64 -6.72 31.23
N ASN A 121 56.81 -6.81 32.27
CA ASN A 121 57.25 -6.68 33.66
C ASN A 121 58.22 -7.79 34.07
N ILE A 122 58.08 -9.00 33.52
CA ILE A 122 58.98 -10.13 33.80
C ILE A 122 60.27 -10.05 32.96
N VAL A 123 60.16 -9.72 31.67
CA VAL A 123 61.29 -9.77 30.73
C VAL A 123 62.14 -8.50 30.77
N GLU A 124 61.51 -7.32 30.74
CA GLU A 124 62.21 -6.03 30.73
C GLU A 124 61.41 -4.92 31.46
N PRO A 125 61.57 -4.80 32.79
CA PRO A 125 60.81 -3.85 33.61
C PRO A 125 60.98 -2.38 33.19
N ARG A 126 62.08 -2.03 32.52
CA ARG A 126 62.37 -0.66 32.07
C ARG A 126 61.37 -0.16 31.01
N LEU A 127 60.76 -1.08 30.25
CA LEU A 127 59.79 -0.75 29.22
C LEU A 127 58.37 -0.54 29.74
N ILE A 128 58.13 -0.81 31.03
CA ILE A 128 56.80 -0.61 31.65
C ILE A 128 56.36 0.85 31.57
N GLN A 129 57.22 1.82 31.90
CA GLN A 129 56.84 3.24 31.86
C GLN A 129 56.50 3.74 30.44
N PRO A 130 57.30 3.45 29.40
CA PRO A 130 56.91 3.69 28.01
C PRO A 130 55.58 3.03 27.63
N TYR A 131 55.35 1.79 28.06
CA TYR A 131 54.12 1.06 27.76
C TYR A 131 52.89 1.67 28.45
N GLU A 132 52.99 2.03 29.73
CA GLU A 132 51.96 2.78 30.46
C GLU A 132 51.60 4.10 29.75
N ASN A 133 52.59 4.82 29.25
CA ASN A 133 52.39 6.09 28.53
C ASN A 133 51.66 5.88 27.21
N VAL A 134 51.99 4.81 26.47
CA VAL A 134 51.29 4.44 25.24
C VAL A 134 49.83 4.12 25.53
N ILE A 135 49.54 3.33 26.57
CA ILE A 135 48.17 3.02 27.00
C ILE A 135 47.41 4.31 27.34
N LYS A 136 48.00 5.20 28.14
CA LYS A 136 47.39 6.49 28.50
C LYS A 136 47.11 7.38 27.27
N ASN A 137 48.00 7.37 26.27
CA ASN A 137 47.78 8.11 25.04
C ASN A 137 46.57 7.56 24.26
N PHE A 138 46.49 6.24 24.10
CA PHE A 138 45.35 5.61 23.45
C PHE A 138 44.04 5.86 24.20
N ILE A 139 44.03 5.78 25.53
CA ILE A 139 42.86 6.12 26.34
C ILE A 139 42.38 7.55 26.07
N ARG A 140 43.30 8.53 26.04
CA ARG A 140 42.97 9.93 25.73
C ARG A 140 42.40 10.08 24.33
N GLU A 141 42.97 9.39 23.35
CA GLU A 141 42.50 9.41 21.96
C GLU A 141 41.11 8.77 21.82
N ILE A 142 40.89 7.62 22.46
CA ILE A 142 39.58 6.94 22.48
C ILE A 142 38.52 7.83 23.13
N LYS A 143 38.85 8.49 24.25
CA LYS A 143 37.95 9.46 24.89
C LYS A 143 37.60 10.62 23.97
N LEU A 144 38.59 11.21 23.30
CA LEU A 144 38.38 12.30 22.35
C LEU A 144 37.45 11.85 21.21
N GLN A 145 37.75 10.71 20.60
CA GLN A 145 36.92 10.13 19.54
C GLN A 145 35.50 9.82 20.02
N SER A 146 35.31 9.34 21.26
CA SER A 146 33.97 9.14 21.84
C SER A 146 33.19 10.44 21.90
N THR A 147 33.81 11.53 22.38
CA THR A 147 33.15 12.84 22.45
C THR A 147 32.86 13.45 21.08
N GLU A 148 33.76 13.27 20.10
CA GLU A 148 33.54 13.71 18.72
C GLU A 148 32.41 12.92 18.06
N MET A 149 32.33 11.61 18.31
CA MET A 149 31.26 10.75 17.84
C MET A 149 29.90 11.15 18.45
N GLU A 150 29.86 11.46 19.75
CA GLU A 150 28.65 11.97 20.40
C GLU A 150 28.22 13.32 19.81
N ALA A 151 29.15 14.25 19.61
CA ALA A 151 28.87 15.54 18.99
C ALA A 151 28.34 15.39 17.56
N LEU A 152 28.94 14.49 16.77
CA LEU A 152 28.49 14.19 15.42
C LEU A 152 27.11 13.53 15.43
N ALA A 153 26.84 12.59 16.33
CA ALA A 153 25.52 11.96 16.46
C ALA A 153 24.43 13.00 16.76
N ILE A 154 24.70 13.96 17.65
CA ILE A 154 23.79 15.06 17.93
C ILE A 154 23.60 15.96 16.70
N ALA A 155 24.67 16.28 15.96
CA ALA A 155 24.59 17.09 14.75
C ALA A 155 23.76 16.41 13.64
N VAL A 156 23.96 15.10 13.43
CA VAL A 156 23.17 14.29 12.49
C VAL A 156 21.71 14.27 12.91
N LYS A 157 21.41 14.02 14.19
CA LYS A 157 20.03 14.03 14.69
C LYS A 157 19.35 15.39 14.45
N ARG A 158 20.02 16.50 14.77
CA ARG A 158 19.49 17.85 14.51
C ARG A 158 19.27 18.11 13.01
N ALA A 159 20.16 17.64 12.15
CA ALA A 159 20.00 17.77 10.71
C ALA A 159 18.82 16.95 10.18
N GLN A 160 18.65 15.72 10.69
CA GLN A 160 17.49 14.86 10.39
C GLN A 160 16.18 15.49 10.88
N ASP A 161 16.13 16.00 12.11
CA ASP A 161 14.96 16.69 12.67
C ASP A 161 14.59 17.91 11.81
N LYS A 162 15.57 18.70 11.38
CA LYS A 162 15.35 19.84 10.49
C LYS A 162 14.80 19.40 9.13
N ALA A 163 15.35 18.34 8.54
CA ALA A 163 14.85 17.82 7.27
C ALA A 163 13.41 17.28 7.41
N ALA A 164 13.10 16.60 8.52
CA ALA A 164 11.75 16.11 8.81
C ALA A 164 10.74 17.25 8.96
N MET A 165 11.11 18.36 9.62
CA MET A 165 10.26 19.56 9.69
C MET A 165 9.99 20.14 8.30
N GLN A 166 11.02 20.28 7.46
CA GLN A 166 10.86 20.81 6.09
C GLN A 166 9.98 19.91 5.22
N LEU A 167 10.08 18.59 5.36
CA LEU A 167 9.20 17.66 4.66
C LEU A 167 7.75 17.80 5.13
N SER A 168 7.51 17.91 6.45
CA SER A 168 6.17 18.13 7.00
C SER A 168 5.54 19.43 6.49
N GLU A 169 6.31 20.53 6.44
CA GLU A 169 5.85 21.81 5.91
C GLU A 169 5.44 21.68 4.43
N LEU A 170 6.25 21.00 3.61
CA LEU A 170 5.95 20.76 2.21
C LEU A 170 4.73 19.84 2.01
N ASP A 171 4.59 18.80 2.84
CA ASP A 171 3.46 17.88 2.82
C ASP A 171 2.15 18.62 3.16
N GLU A 172 2.17 19.50 4.16
CA GLU A 172 1.02 20.34 4.51
C GLU A 172 0.66 21.31 3.38
N GLU A 173 1.64 21.97 2.75
CA GLU A 173 1.39 22.84 1.60
C GLU A 173 0.81 22.08 0.41
N MET A 174 1.33 20.88 0.12
CA MET A 174 0.85 20.04 -0.97
C MET A 174 -0.58 19.58 -0.70
N GLU A 175 -0.88 19.12 0.51
CA GLU A 175 -2.22 18.71 0.92
C GLU A 175 -3.22 19.87 0.81
N GLN A 176 -2.84 21.08 1.22
CA GLN A 176 -3.68 22.27 1.05
C GLN A 176 -3.97 22.57 -0.43
N ARG A 177 -2.97 22.45 -1.31
CA ARG A 177 -3.15 22.65 -2.75
C ARG A 177 -4.07 21.59 -3.35
N ILE A 178 -3.87 20.32 -2.99
CA ILE A 178 -4.72 19.20 -3.41
C ILE A 178 -6.16 19.49 -3.00
N GLN A 179 -6.42 19.72 -1.70
CA GLN A 179 -7.77 20.02 -1.20
C GLN A 179 -8.40 21.24 -1.87
N ALA A 180 -7.63 22.30 -2.13
CA ALA A 180 -8.15 23.48 -2.82
C ALA A 180 -8.55 23.17 -4.26
N THR A 181 -7.74 22.40 -4.99
CA THR A 181 -8.06 21.97 -6.36
C THR A 181 -9.26 21.01 -6.40
N GLU A 182 -9.32 20.04 -5.48
CA GLU A 182 -10.44 19.11 -5.35
C GLU A 182 -11.76 19.84 -5.06
N ARG A 183 -11.76 20.80 -4.13
CA ARG A 183 -12.95 21.61 -3.81
C ARG A 183 -13.42 22.42 -5.02
N LYS A 184 -12.50 22.98 -5.81
CA LYS A 184 -12.82 23.72 -7.04
C LYS A 184 -13.46 22.79 -8.07
N VAL A 185 -12.80 21.68 -8.40
CA VAL A 185 -13.31 20.69 -9.36
C VAL A 185 -14.67 20.15 -8.92
N LYS A 186 -14.83 19.77 -7.65
CA LYS A 186 -16.11 19.29 -7.11
C LYS A 186 -17.23 20.33 -7.23
N LYS A 187 -16.91 21.62 -7.02
CA LYS A 187 -17.89 22.71 -7.18
C LYS A 187 -18.26 22.92 -8.65
N GLU A 188 -17.27 22.90 -9.55
CA GLU A 188 -17.49 23.03 -10.99
C GLU A 188 -18.33 21.88 -11.55
N GLU A 189 -18.03 20.64 -11.18
CA GLU A 189 -18.80 19.47 -11.60
C GLU A 189 -20.23 19.50 -11.04
N LYS A 190 -20.41 19.91 -9.79
CA LYS A 190 -21.74 20.12 -9.21
C LYS A 190 -22.52 21.19 -10.00
N HIS A 191 -21.89 22.30 -10.34
CA HIS A 191 -22.53 23.38 -11.09
C HIS A 191 -22.95 22.90 -12.49
N LYS A 192 -22.06 22.23 -13.23
CA LYS A 192 -22.37 21.67 -14.55
C LYS A 192 -23.53 20.67 -14.50
N ALA A 193 -23.56 19.82 -13.47
CA ALA A 193 -24.66 18.86 -13.28
C ALA A 193 -25.99 19.57 -12.96
N GLU A 194 -25.97 20.62 -12.13
CA GLU A 194 -27.15 21.43 -11.84
C GLU A 194 -27.66 22.18 -13.08
N GLU A 195 -26.76 22.75 -13.90
CA GLU A 195 -27.11 23.37 -15.17
C GLU A 195 -27.76 22.37 -16.13
N ALA A 196 -27.15 21.20 -16.33
CA ALA A 196 -27.71 20.15 -17.19
C ALA A 196 -29.09 19.68 -16.72
N LEU A 197 -29.30 19.58 -15.40
CA LEU A 197 -30.59 19.21 -14.82
C LEU A 197 -31.64 20.30 -15.05
N ASN A 198 -31.27 21.57 -14.91
CA ASN A 198 -32.17 22.69 -15.16
C ASN A 198 -32.56 22.81 -16.64
N ASP A 199 -31.61 22.60 -17.54
CA ASP A 199 -31.87 22.59 -18.99
C ASP A 199 -32.83 21.46 -19.36
N LEU A 200 -32.60 20.26 -18.83
CA LEU A 200 -33.50 19.11 -19.04
C LEU A 200 -34.89 19.38 -18.47
N LYS A 201 -34.98 19.98 -17.28
CA LYS A 201 -36.26 20.37 -16.69
C LYS A 201 -37.01 21.37 -17.57
N ARG A 202 -36.32 22.37 -18.12
CA ARG A 202 -36.91 23.36 -19.04
C ARG A 202 -37.40 22.71 -20.33
N GLN A 203 -36.68 21.71 -20.86
CA GLN A 203 -37.12 20.92 -22.01
C GLN A 203 -38.42 20.18 -21.69
N TYR A 204 -38.49 19.46 -20.55
CA TYR A 204 -39.71 18.78 -20.12
C TYR A 204 -40.88 19.75 -19.91
N GLU A 205 -40.66 20.92 -19.31
CA GLU A 205 -41.71 21.94 -19.15
C GLU A 205 -42.24 22.43 -20.51
N THR A 206 -41.34 22.57 -21.50
CA THR A 206 -41.71 22.96 -22.88
C THR A 206 -42.53 21.86 -23.55
N GLU A 207 -42.08 20.60 -23.50
CA GLU A 207 -42.80 19.46 -24.06
C GLU A 207 -44.18 19.28 -23.42
N VAL A 208 -44.29 19.45 -22.09
CA VAL A 208 -45.58 19.41 -21.39
C VAL A 208 -46.47 20.55 -21.89
N GLY A 209 -45.93 21.75 -22.10
CA GLY A 209 -46.66 22.87 -22.70
C GLY A 209 -47.19 22.55 -24.10
N ASP A 210 -46.36 21.99 -24.97
CA ASP A 210 -46.73 21.62 -26.35
C ASP A 210 -47.78 20.50 -26.38
N LEU A 211 -47.64 19.50 -25.51
CA LEU A 211 -48.63 18.44 -25.33
C LEU A 211 -49.96 19.02 -24.82
N GLN A 212 -49.94 19.97 -23.87
CA GLN A 212 -51.15 20.65 -23.41
C GLN A 212 -51.85 21.42 -24.53
N VAL A 213 -51.10 22.12 -25.39
CA VAL A 213 -51.65 22.80 -26.57
C VAL A 213 -52.27 21.80 -27.54
N THR A 214 -51.59 20.67 -27.78
CA THR A 214 -52.08 19.60 -28.66
C THR A 214 -53.37 18.98 -28.12
N ILE A 215 -53.44 18.70 -26.82
CA ILE A 215 -54.64 18.19 -26.14
C ILE A 215 -55.79 19.19 -26.28
N LYS A 216 -55.56 20.48 -26.06
CA LYS A 216 -56.59 21.52 -26.24
C LYS A 216 -57.10 21.56 -27.68
N LYS A 217 -56.21 21.48 -28.68
CA LYS A 217 -56.58 21.44 -30.09
C LYS A 217 -57.43 20.21 -30.43
N LEU A 218 -57.03 19.03 -29.95
CA LEU A 218 -57.79 17.78 -30.14
C LEU A 218 -59.18 17.85 -29.51
N LYS A 219 -59.31 18.42 -28.31
CA LYS A 219 -60.62 18.64 -27.67
C LYS A 219 -61.54 19.52 -28.50
N ILE A 220 -61.03 20.63 -29.03
CA ILE A 220 -61.81 21.53 -29.91
C ILE A 220 -62.27 20.78 -31.18
N LEU A 221 -61.39 20.00 -31.81
CA LEU A 221 -61.74 19.20 -32.99
C LEU A 221 -62.79 18.13 -32.67
N GLU A 222 -62.69 17.48 -31.51
CA GLU A 222 -63.66 16.49 -31.05
C GLU A 222 -65.04 17.12 -30.81
N GLU A 223 -65.10 18.30 -30.19
CA GLU A 223 -66.35 19.03 -30.02
C GLU A 223 -66.96 19.42 -31.37
N GLN A 224 -66.15 19.95 -32.29
CA GLN A 224 -66.58 20.30 -33.64
C GLN A 224 -67.12 19.08 -34.40
N SER A 225 -66.46 17.93 -34.35
CA SER A 225 -66.90 16.71 -35.04
C SER A 225 -68.23 16.19 -34.48
N LYS A 226 -68.40 16.22 -33.15
CA LYS A 226 -69.68 15.89 -32.50
C LYS A 226 -70.81 16.81 -32.97
N HIS A 227 -70.56 18.12 -33.07
CA HIS A 227 -71.57 19.09 -33.50
C HIS A 227 -71.95 18.92 -34.98
N ILE A 228 -70.98 18.64 -35.86
CA ILE A 228 -71.23 18.37 -37.29
C ILE A 228 -72.05 17.09 -37.44
N ASN A 229 -71.66 16.00 -36.78
CA ASN A 229 -72.40 14.73 -36.83
C ASN A 229 -73.86 14.93 -36.38
N HIS A 230 -74.09 15.57 -35.23
CA HIS A 230 -75.46 15.87 -34.78
C HIS A 230 -76.26 16.73 -35.78
N LYS A 231 -75.60 17.69 -36.44
CA LYS A 231 -76.25 18.56 -37.44
C LYS A 231 -76.62 17.79 -38.70
N GLU A 232 -75.75 16.89 -39.16
CA GLU A 232 -76.00 16.02 -40.30
C GLU A 232 -77.12 15.02 -39.99
N ASP A 233 -77.11 14.39 -38.82
CA ASP A 233 -78.17 13.50 -38.35
C ASP A 233 -79.53 14.22 -38.28
N LEU A 234 -79.56 15.46 -37.75
CA LEU A 234 -80.76 16.30 -37.74
C LEU A 234 -81.25 16.63 -39.16
N ALA A 235 -80.34 16.86 -40.11
CA ALA A 235 -80.70 17.13 -41.50
C ALA A 235 -81.29 15.90 -42.19
N VAL A 236 -80.78 14.71 -41.91
CA VAL A 236 -81.35 13.43 -42.38
C VAL A 236 -82.75 13.21 -41.80
N LEU A 237 -82.91 13.39 -40.48
CA LEU A 237 -84.21 13.25 -39.81
C LEU A 237 -85.25 14.25 -40.34
N LYS A 238 -84.86 15.51 -40.58
CA LYS A 238 -85.75 16.53 -41.18
C LYS A 238 -86.23 16.13 -42.58
N ARG A 239 -85.34 15.60 -43.43
CA ARG A 239 -85.73 15.08 -44.75
C ARG A 239 -86.74 13.95 -44.61
N ARG A 240 -86.47 13.00 -43.71
CA ARG A 240 -87.38 11.87 -43.48
C ARG A 240 -88.75 12.31 -42.97
N ILE A 241 -88.80 13.28 -42.05
CA ILE A 241 -90.06 13.88 -41.59
C ILE A 241 -90.81 14.52 -42.75
N HIS A 242 -90.10 15.25 -43.62
CA HIS A 242 -90.72 15.89 -44.78
C HIS A 242 -91.32 14.87 -45.75
N ASP A 243 -90.56 13.82 -46.08
CA ASP A 243 -91.01 12.73 -46.94
C ASP A 243 -92.24 12.03 -46.37
N LEU A 244 -92.21 11.66 -45.08
CA LEU A 244 -93.35 11.08 -44.37
C LEU A 244 -94.55 12.03 -44.31
N THR A 245 -94.32 13.33 -44.26
CA THR A 245 -95.39 14.34 -44.28
C THR A 245 -96.04 14.41 -45.66
N LEU A 246 -95.24 14.41 -46.73
CA LEU A 246 -95.74 14.36 -48.11
C LEU A 246 -96.48 13.05 -48.39
N GLU A 247 -95.97 11.93 -47.89
CA GLU A 247 -96.62 10.63 -47.99
C GLU A 247 -97.94 10.62 -47.21
N ASN A 248 -97.95 11.11 -45.96
CA ASN A 248 -99.18 11.27 -45.18
C ASN A 248 -100.20 12.18 -45.89
N GLN A 249 -99.77 13.27 -46.53
CA GLN A 249 -100.66 14.11 -47.33
C GLN A 249 -101.21 13.38 -48.55
N LYS A 250 -100.38 12.59 -49.25
CA LYS A 250 -100.81 11.76 -50.39
C LYS A 250 -101.80 10.67 -49.94
N LEU A 251 -101.52 10.00 -48.83
CA LEU A 251 -102.39 9.00 -48.22
C LEU A 251 -103.70 9.63 -47.75
N LYS A 252 -103.66 10.84 -47.15
CA LYS A 252 -104.85 11.60 -46.77
C LYS A 252 -105.69 11.98 -48.00
N LYS A 253 -105.05 12.42 -49.10
CA LYS A 253 -105.75 12.64 -50.40
C LYS A 253 -106.34 11.35 -50.97
N ARG A 254 -105.63 10.22 -50.88
CA ARG A 254 -106.17 8.90 -51.28
C ARG A 254 -107.29 8.42 -50.36
N SER A 255 -107.25 8.73 -49.07
CA SER A 255 -108.30 8.43 -48.10
C SER A 255 -109.56 9.24 -48.38
N TYR A 256 -109.44 10.55 -48.65
CA TYR A 256 -110.56 11.39 -49.11
C TYR A 256 -111.06 11.02 -50.51
N GLY A 257 -110.20 10.47 -51.38
CA GLY A 257 -110.59 9.93 -52.69
C GLY A 257 -111.17 8.50 -52.65
N SER A 258 -111.02 7.78 -51.53
CA SER A 258 -111.55 6.41 -51.36
C SER A 258 -112.90 6.40 -50.63
N THR A 259 -113.32 7.51 -50.01
CA THR A 259 -114.69 7.71 -49.52
C THR A 259 -115.71 7.95 -50.65
N ASP A 260 -115.26 8.24 -51.87
CA ASP A 260 -116.15 8.47 -53.04
C ASP A 260 -116.40 7.21 -53.90
N LYS A 261 -115.91 6.02 -53.51
CA LYS A 261 -116.07 4.77 -54.28
C LYS A 261 -116.84 3.64 -53.61
N TYR A 262 -117.50 3.90 -52.49
CA TYR A 262 -118.53 3.00 -51.95
C TYR A 262 -119.81 3.79 -51.70
N SER A 263 -120.51 4.13 -52.79
CA SER A 263 -121.95 4.33 -52.71
C SER A 263 -122.59 2.96 -52.94
N PHE A 264 -123.31 2.45 -51.93
CA PHE A 264 -124.29 1.39 -52.13
C PHE A 264 -125.70 1.99 -51.99
N PRO A 265 -126.68 1.49 -52.77
CA PRO A 265 -127.98 2.12 -52.97
C PRO A 265 -129.10 1.59 -52.04
N SER A 266 -130.04 2.50 -51.78
CA SER A 266 -131.49 2.37 -51.59
C SER A 266 -132.08 1.30 -50.65
N GLU A 267 -132.68 1.77 -49.55
CA GLU A 267 -134.14 1.81 -49.33
C GLU A 267 -134.52 2.97 -48.40
#